data_AF-A0A936KHJ9-F1
#
_entry.id   AF-A0A936KHJ9-F1
#
_cell.length_a   1.000
_cell.length_b   1.000
_cell.length_c   1.000
_cell.angle_alpha   90.00
_cell.angle_beta   90.00
_cell.angle_gamma   90.00
#
_symmetry.space_group_name_H-M   'P 1'
#
loop_
_entity.id
_entity.type
_entity.pdbx_description
1 polymer ?
#
loop_
_entity_poly.entity_id
_entity_poly.type
_entity_poly.pdbx_seq_one_letter_code
_entity_poly.pdbx_strand_id
1 'polypeptide(L)'
;MSADAPGGGRQPGLRGALGRLAESGLALLRTRAELAALEFAESRDRARNQLVLGAIVGGALAFAWAGLCALVVVAFWDTHRLAALAAIVVVHLVVAAIAWSRLHAAHADGPAPFAQTLAELERDRQWLAEHFRSER
;
A
#
# COMPACT_ATOMS: atom_id res chain seq x y z
N MET A 1 27.57 67.24 25.60
CA MET A 1 27.15 66.07 26.40
C MET A 1 25.69 65.84 26.12
N SER A 2 25.38 64.84 25.28
CA SER A 2 24.14 64.06 25.20
C SER A 2 24.35 63.04 24.09
N ALA A 3 24.78 61.87 24.54
CA ALA A 3 24.71 60.63 23.78
C ALA A 3 23.24 60.26 23.60
N ASP A 4 22.88 59.65 22.47
CA ASP A 4 22.45 58.25 22.43
C ASP A 4 22.11 57.90 20.96
N ALA A 5 22.82 56.91 20.41
CA ALA A 5 22.53 56.34 19.10
C ALA A 5 21.88 54.98 19.34
N PRO A 6 20.73 54.66 18.72
CA PRO A 6 19.98 53.46 19.07
C PRO A 6 20.71 52.21 18.56
N GLY A 7 21.52 51.62 19.45
CA GLY A 7 22.09 50.28 19.31
C GLY A 7 21.02 49.23 19.54
N GLY A 8 20.12 49.06 18.57
CA GLY A 8 19.08 48.03 18.59
C GLY A 8 19.39 46.91 17.63
N GLY A 9 20.47 46.15 17.88
CA GLY A 9 20.85 44.95 17.13
C GLY A 9 19.74 43.90 17.16
N ARG A 10 18.83 43.98 16.18
CA ARG A 10 17.68 43.12 16.02
C ARG A 10 18.17 41.76 15.56
N GLN A 11 18.24 40.79 16.48
CA GLN A 11 18.71 39.43 16.18
C GLN A 11 17.99 38.85 14.95
N PRO A 12 18.68 38.66 13.80
CA PRO A 12 18.09 38.04 12.62
C PRO A 12 18.06 36.50 12.68
N GLY A 13 18.42 35.89 13.82
CA GLY A 13 19.06 34.56 13.82
C GLY A 13 18.14 33.34 13.85
N LEU A 14 17.05 33.35 14.62
CA LEU A 14 16.38 32.09 14.98
C LEU A 14 15.24 31.69 14.02
N ARG A 15 14.36 32.64 13.70
CA ARG A 15 13.23 32.40 12.77
C ARG A 15 13.71 32.06 11.36
N GLY A 16 14.77 32.73 10.89
CA GLY A 16 15.40 32.40 9.62
C GLY A 16 16.09 31.04 9.62
N ALA A 17 16.65 30.60 10.74
CA ALA A 17 17.23 29.26 10.86
C ALA A 17 16.16 28.16 10.83
N LEU A 18 15.02 28.37 11.50
CA LEU A 18 13.87 27.46 11.46
C LEU A 18 13.28 27.35 10.04
N GLY A 19 13.14 28.47 9.33
CA GLY A 19 12.70 28.47 7.94
C GLY A 19 13.60 27.65 7.03
N ARG A 20 14.93 27.82 7.14
CA ARG A 20 15.91 27.04 6.36
C ARG A 20 15.89 25.54 6.68
N LEU A 21 15.67 25.17 7.94
CA LEU A 21 15.53 23.76 8.34
C LEU A 21 14.24 23.15 7.81
N ALA A 22 13.13 23.89 7.83
CA ALA A 22 11.86 23.46 7.26
C ALA A 22 11.97 23.25 5.74
N GLU A 23 12.63 24.18 5.04
CA GLU A 23 12.90 24.11 3.60
C GLU A 23 13.81 22.93 3.25
N SER A 24 14.86 22.68 4.04
CA SER A 24 15.75 21.52 3.88
C SER A 24 15.01 20.20 4.14
N GLY A 25 14.16 20.15 5.16
CA GLY A 25 13.33 18.98 5.46
C GLY A 25 12.27 18.71 4.38
N LEU A 26 11.66 19.76 3.84
CA LEU A 26 10.76 19.72 2.69
C LEU A 26 11.47 19.15 1.46
N ALA A 27 12.67 19.64 1.15
CA ALA A 27 13.48 19.16 0.03
C ALA A 27 13.83 17.66 0.18
N LEU A 28 14.23 17.23 1.38
CA LEU A 28 14.56 15.82 1.65
C LEU A 28 13.34 14.89 1.48
N LEU A 29 12.18 15.33 1.97
CA LEU A 29 10.93 14.56 1.85
C LEU A 29 10.49 14.45 0.40
N ARG A 30 10.55 15.55 -0.36
CA ARG A 30 10.27 15.54 -1.80
C ARG A 30 11.14 14.52 -2.54
N THR A 31 12.45 14.50 -2.30
CA THR A 31 13.35 13.54 -2.95
C THR A 31 13.01 12.09 -2.57
N ARG A 32 12.63 11.82 -1.32
CA ARG A 32 12.21 10.49 -0.88
C ARG A 32 10.83 10.09 -1.43
N ALA A 33 9.91 11.03 -1.58
CA ALA A 33 8.62 10.80 -2.22
C ALA A 33 8.78 10.52 -3.72
N GLU A 34 9.67 11.26 -4.40
CA GLU A 34 10.04 11.01 -5.80
C GLU A 34 10.66 9.60 -5.97
N LEU A 35 11.59 9.21 -5.09
CA LEU A 35 12.17 7.86 -5.10
C LEU A 35 11.13 6.78 -4.79
N ALA A 36 10.27 6.98 -3.79
CA ALA A 36 9.26 6.01 -3.42
C ALA A 36 8.16 5.87 -4.48
N ALA A 37 7.76 6.97 -5.12
CA ALA A 37 6.83 6.95 -6.26
C ALA A 37 7.44 6.23 -7.47
N LEU A 38 8.73 6.42 -7.74
CA LEU A 38 9.46 5.73 -8.79
C LEU A 38 9.58 4.22 -8.51
N GLU A 39 9.95 3.85 -7.29
CA GLU A 39 10.04 2.46 -6.85
C GLU A 39 8.67 1.78 -6.86
N PHE A 40 7.59 2.50 -6.54
CA PHE A 40 6.21 2.02 -6.68
C PHE A 40 5.82 1.83 -8.15
N ALA A 41 6.20 2.74 -9.05
CA ALA A 41 5.97 2.60 -10.49
C ALA A 41 6.73 1.41 -11.08
N GLU A 42 7.98 1.21 -10.68
CA GLU A 42 8.79 0.05 -11.09
C GLU A 42 8.23 -1.28 -10.53
N SER A 43 7.70 -1.23 -9.30
CA SER A 43 7.01 -2.36 -8.68
C SER A 43 5.69 -2.69 -9.38
N ARG A 44 4.97 -1.71 -9.94
CA ARG A 44 3.71 -1.93 -10.66
C ARG A 44 3.89 -2.71 -11.95
N ASP A 45 4.95 -2.47 -12.71
CA ASP A 45 5.19 -3.21 -13.96
C ASP A 45 5.61 -4.66 -13.70
N ARG A 46 6.46 -4.89 -12.69
CA ARG A 46 6.79 -6.25 -12.24
C ARG A 46 5.57 -6.96 -11.66
N ALA A 47 4.77 -6.28 -10.85
CA ALA A 47 3.52 -6.81 -10.32
C ALA A 47 2.54 -7.15 -11.45
N ARG A 48 2.42 -6.32 -12.49
CA ARG A 48 1.56 -6.60 -13.64
C ARG A 48 1.96 -7.89 -14.35
N ASN A 49 3.25 -8.06 -14.65
CA ASN A 49 3.73 -9.28 -15.31
C ASN A 49 3.52 -10.52 -14.42
N GLN A 50 3.81 -10.41 -13.12
CA GLN A 50 3.56 -11.49 -12.15
C GLN A 50 2.06 -11.81 -12.00
N LEU A 51 1.18 -10.80 -12.04
CA LEU A 51 -0.27 -10.98 -11.99
C LEU A 51 -0.80 -11.68 -13.23
N VAL A 52 -0.31 -11.33 -14.43
CA VAL A 52 -0.70 -12.00 -15.68
C VAL A 52 -0.23 -13.46 -15.67
N LEU A 53 1.03 -13.71 -15.31
CA LEU A 53 1.56 -15.07 -15.24
C LEU A 53 0.84 -15.90 -14.17
N GLY A 54 0.58 -15.29 -13.01
CA GLY A 54 -0.20 -15.88 -11.92
C GLY A 54 -1.63 -16.18 -12.33
N ALA A 55 -2.28 -15.31 -13.11
CA ALA A 55 -3.63 -15.55 -13.64
C ALA A 55 -3.65 -16.70 -14.66
N ILE A 56 -2.64 -16.80 -15.53
CA ILE A 56 -2.53 -17.91 -16.49
C ILE A 56 -2.33 -19.23 -15.75
N VAL A 57 -1.35 -19.30 -14.84
CA VAL A 57 -1.06 -20.51 -14.06
C VAL A 57 -2.24 -20.89 -13.17
N GLY A 58 -2.81 -19.91 -12.46
CA GLY A 58 -3.97 -20.11 -11.60
C GLY A 58 -5.20 -20.57 -12.38
N GLY A 59 -5.45 -19.97 -13.55
CA GLY A 59 -6.54 -20.37 -14.45
C GLY A 59 -6.35 -21.79 -14.99
N ALA A 60 -5.14 -22.14 -15.43
CA ALA A 60 -4.82 -23.50 -15.88
C ALA A 60 -5.02 -24.55 -14.76
N LEU A 61 -4.56 -24.24 -13.54
CA LEU A 61 -4.79 -25.10 -12.37
C LEU A 61 -6.27 -25.22 -12.02
N ALA A 62 -7.02 -24.12 -12.05
CA ALA A 62 -8.47 -24.14 -11.78
C ALA A 62 -9.22 -25.00 -12.82
N PHE A 63 -8.85 -24.89 -14.10
CA PHE A 63 -9.42 -25.69 -15.16
C PHE A 63 -9.09 -27.19 -14.99
N ALA A 64 -7.83 -27.53 -14.71
CA ALA A 64 -7.42 -28.90 -14.44
C ALA A 64 -8.14 -29.49 -13.21
N TRP A 65 -8.30 -28.69 -12.15
CA TRP A 65 -9.03 -29.06 -10.94
C TRP A 65 -10.52 -29.34 -11.21
N ALA A 66 -11.17 -28.47 -11.99
CA ALA A 66 -12.55 -28.68 -12.41
C ALA A 66 -12.70 -29.97 -13.24
N GLY A 67 -11.77 -30.23 -14.16
CA GLY A 67 -11.70 -31.47 -14.92
C GLY A 67 -11.54 -32.71 -14.04
N LEU A 68 -10.68 -32.64 -13.02
CA LEU A 68 -10.51 -33.72 -12.03
C LEU A 68 -11.80 -33.98 -11.26
N CYS A 69 -12.50 -32.93 -10.81
CA CYS A 69 -13.80 -33.08 -10.14
C CYS A 69 -14.82 -33.74 -11.06
N ALA A 70 -14.91 -33.31 -12.32
CA ALA A 70 -15.80 -33.92 -13.31
C ALA A 70 -15.46 -35.40 -13.55
N LEU A 71 -14.17 -35.74 -13.64
CA LEU A 71 -13.71 -37.13 -13.80
C LEU A 71 -14.12 -37.98 -12.60
N VAL A 72 -14.00 -37.47 -11.38
CA VAL A 72 -14.47 -38.14 -10.16
C VAL A 72 -15.99 -38.35 -10.20
N VAL A 73 -16.76 -37.32 -10.57
CA VAL A 73 -18.22 -37.44 -10.70
C VAL A 73 -18.57 -38.54 -11.70
N VAL A 74 -18.00 -38.49 -12.91
CA VAL A 74 -18.28 -39.47 -13.97
C VAL A 74 -17.86 -40.88 -13.56
N ALA A 75 -16.68 -41.06 -12.96
CA ALA A 75 -16.18 -42.37 -12.57
C ALA A 75 -17.03 -43.04 -11.48
N PHE A 76 -17.58 -42.26 -10.56
CA PHE A 76 -18.37 -42.78 -9.43
C PHE A 76 -19.89 -42.59 -9.61
N TRP A 77 -20.33 -42.12 -10.77
CA TRP A 77 -21.73 -41.79 -11.02
C TRP A 77 -22.66 -43.00 -10.92
N ASP A 78 -22.32 -44.18 -11.41
CA ASP A 78 -23.32 -45.26 -11.43
C ASP A 78 -23.56 -45.93 -10.08
N THR A 79 -22.62 -45.83 -9.13
CA THR A 79 -22.70 -46.56 -7.87
C THR A 79 -22.78 -45.66 -6.64
N HIS A 80 -22.17 -44.47 -6.69
CA HIS A 80 -21.94 -43.64 -5.50
C HIS A 80 -22.15 -42.12 -5.74
N ARG A 81 -23.18 -41.74 -6.51
CA ARG A 81 -23.48 -40.33 -6.89
C ARG A 81 -23.39 -39.35 -5.73
N LEU A 82 -24.06 -39.67 -4.61
CA LEU A 82 -24.11 -38.82 -3.43
C LEU A 82 -22.75 -38.72 -2.73
N ALA A 83 -22.00 -39.82 -2.63
CA ALA A 83 -20.68 -39.80 -1.99
C ALA A 83 -19.66 -39.03 -2.84
N ALA A 84 -19.72 -39.14 -4.18
CA ALA A 84 -18.86 -38.38 -5.08
C ALA A 84 -19.11 -36.86 -4.95
N LEU A 85 -20.38 -36.44 -4.92
CA LEU A 85 -20.74 -35.04 -4.71
C LEU A 85 -20.33 -34.55 -3.32
N ALA A 86 -20.60 -35.34 -2.27
CA ALA A 86 -20.22 -34.99 -0.90
C ALA A 86 -18.69 -34.83 -0.76
N ALA A 87 -17.90 -35.74 -1.35
CA ALA A 87 -16.45 -35.64 -1.35
C ALA A 87 -15.96 -34.35 -2.01
N ILE A 88 -16.49 -34.00 -3.18
CA ILE A 88 -16.14 -32.76 -3.88
C ILE A 88 -16.48 -31.54 -3.03
N VAL A 89 -17.65 -31.50 -2.40
CA VAL A 89 -18.06 -30.40 -1.51
C VAL A 89 -17.10 -30.27 -0.34
N VAL A 90 -16.78 -31.36 0.34
CA VAL A 90 -15.85 -31.35 1.49
C VAL A 90 -14.49 -30.82 1.07
N VAL A 91 -13.96 -31.27 -0.06
CA VAL A 91 -12.65 -30.79 -0.56
C VAL A 91 -12.69 -29.28 -0.85
N HIS A 92 -13.74 -28.77 -1.48
CA HIS A 92 -13.87 -27.34 -1.75
C HIS A 92 -13.99 -26.52 -0.46
N LEU A 93 -14.72 -27.01 0.55
CA LEU A 93 -14.80 -26.36 1.86
C LEU A 93 -13.44 -26.27 2.55
N VAL A 94 -12.63 -27.34 2.48
CA VAL A 94 -11.27 -27.34 3.03
C VAL A 94 -10.39 -26.33 2.30
N VAL A 95 -10.41 -26.32 0.97
CA VAL A 95 -9.65 -25.33 0.18
C VAL A 95 -10.07 -23.90 0.52
N ALA A 96 -11.38 -23.64 0.63
CA ALA A 96 -11.90 -22.33 1.01
C ALA A 96 -11.47 -21.91 2.42
N ALA A 97 -11.51 -22.81 3.40
CA ALA A 97 -11.07 -22.53 4.77
C ALA A 97 -9.57 -22.19 4.83
N ILE A 98 -8.73 -22.93 4.10
CA ILE A 98 -7.30 -22.65 4.00
C ILE A 98 -7.07 -21.29 3.34
N ALA A 99 -7.73 -21.01 2.21
CA ALA A 99 -7.61 -19.73 1.51
C ALA A 99 -8.03 -18.55 2.39
N TRP A 100 -9.14 -18.69 3.13
CA TRP A 100 -9.63 -17.70 4.08
C TRP A 100 -8.61 -17.43 5.20
N SER A 101 -8.04 -18.48 5.79
CA SER A 101 -7.03 -18.34 6.85
C SER A 101 -5.77 -17.62 6.35
N ARG A 102 -5.32 -17.93 5.12
CA ARG A 102 -4.15 -17.31 4.47
C ARG A 102 -4.40 -15.84 4.15
N LEU A 103 -5.59 -15.52 3.63
CA LEU A 103 -5.99 -14.15 3.33
C LEU A 103 -6.01 -13.31 4.61
N HIS A 104 -6.63 -13.81 5.68
CA HIS A 104 -6.66 -13.12 6.97
C HIS A 104 -5.27 -12.88 7.55
N ALA A 105 -4.36 -13.85 7.44
CA ALA A 105 -2.97 -13.66 7.86
C ALA A 105 -2.25 -12.58 7.03
N ALA A 106 -2.42 -12.59 5.70
CA ALA A 106 -1.77 -11.61 4.81
C ALA A 106 -2.26 -10.17 5.03
N HIS A 107 -3.52 -9.97 5.41
CA HIS A 107 -4.05 -8.65 5.73
C HIS A 107 -3.59 -8.11 7.10
N ALA A 108 -3.13 -8.98 8.01
CA ALA A 108 -2.62 -8.57 9.32
C ALA A 108 -1.19 -8.00 9.25
N ASP A 109 -0.40 -8.41 8.25
CA ASP A 109 1.04 -8.08 8.14
C ASP A 109 1.36 -7.08 7.00
N GLY A 110 0.35 -6.53 6.32
CA GLY A 110 0.53 -5.66 5.16
C GLY A 110 0.94 -4.22 5.53
N PRO A 111 2.07 -3.68 5.01
CA PRO A 111 2.40 -2.27 5.15
C PRO A 111 1.30 -1.41 4.52
N ALA A 112 0.79 -0.43 5.26
CA ALA A 112 -0.26 0.48 4.76
C ALA A 112 0.25 1.23 3.52
N PRO A 113 -0.35 1.02 2.32
CA PRO A 113 -0.10 1.90 1.19
C PRO A 113 -0.59 3.30 1.59
N PHE A 114 0.06 4.36 1.10
CA PHE A 114 -0.30 5.78 1.35
C PHE A 114 0.21 6.45 2.63
N ALA A 115 1.06 5.81 3.43
CA ALA A 115 1.69 6.49 4.58
C ALA A 115 2.45 7.77 4.17
N GLN A 116 3.10 7.76 2.99
CA GLN A 116 3.74 8.94 2.41
C GLN A 116 2.74 9.95 1.86
N THR A 117 1.69 9.52 1.15
CA THR A 117 0.65 10.44 0.64
C THR A 117 -0.07 11.18 1.77
N LEU A 118 -0.28 10.51 2.91
CA LEU A 118 -0.80 11.13 4.14
C LEU A 118 0.17 12.15 4.74
N ALA A 119 1.47 11.89 4.65
CA ALA A 119 2.50 12.82 5.13
C ALA A 119 2.59 14.08 4.25
N GLU A 120 2.46 13.94 2.93
CA GLU A 120 2.37 15.07 1.99
C GLU A 120 1.10 15.91 2.22
N LEU A 121 -0.06 15.27 2.43
CA LEU A 121 -1.33 15.95 2.74
C LEU A 121 -1.28 16.75 4.05
N GLU A 122 -0.60 16.22 5.08
CA GLU A 122 -0.41 16.94 6.34
C GLU A 122 0.51 18.16 6.17
N ARG A 123 1.50 18.07 5.26
CA ARG A 123 2.43 19.17 4.95
C ARG A 123 1.73 20.31 4.21
N ASP A 124 0.87 19.98 3.23
CA ASP A 124 0.04 20.96 2.52
C ASP A 124 -0.94 21.65 3.49
N ARG A 125 -1.49 20.89 4.45
CA ARG A 125 -2.35 21.43 5.50
C ARG A 125 -1.63 22.43 6.40
N GLN A 126 -0.38 22.13 6.76
CA GLN A 126 0.45 23.01 7.59
C GLN A 126 0.82 24.31 6.85
N TRP A 127 1.21 24.21 5.59
CA TRP A 127 1.53 25.39 4.76
C TRP A 127 0.31 26.31 4.59
N LEU A 128 -0.86 25.74 4.30
CA LEU A 128 -2.12 26.50 4.22
C LEU A 128 -2.47 27.14 5.57
N ALA A 129 -2.33 26.42 6.68
CA ALA A 129 -2.64 26.94 8.01
C ALA A 129 -1.70 28.08 8.47
N GLU A 130 -0.44 28.07 8.01
CA GLU A 130 0.52 29.14 8.28
C GLU A 130 0.26 30.39 7.43
N HIS A 131 -0.03 30.21 6.13
CA HIS A 131 -0.32 31.32 5.21
C HIS A 131 -1.58 32.09 5.62
N PHE A 132 -2.66 31.39 6.00
CA PHE A 132 -3.88 32.02 6.51
C PHE A 132 -3.71 32.71 7.87
N ARG A 133 -2.65 32.41 8.62
CA ARG A 133 -2.35 33.03 9.92
C ARG A 133 -1.51 34.30 9.78
N SER A 134 -0.78 34.48 8.67
CA SER A 134 0.01 35.69 8.41
C SER A 134 -0.80 36.87 7.83
N GLU A 135 -2.02 36.61 7.34
CA GLU A 135 -2.91 37.66 6.80
C GLU A 135 -3.93 38.22 7.83
N ARG A 136 -3.78 37.91 9.11
CA ARG A 136 -4.59 38.48 10.22
C ARG A 136 -3.69 39.10 11.27
#